data_AF-A0A8T3BDC1-F1
#
_entry.id   AF-A0A8T3BDC1-F1
#
_cell.length_a   1.000
_cell.length_b   1.000
_cell.length_c   1.000
_cell.angle_alpha   90.00
_cell.angle_beta   90.00
_cell.angle_gamma   90.00
#
_symmetry.space_group_name_H-M   'P 1'
#
loop_
_entity.id
_entity.type
_entity.pdbx_description
1 polymer ?
#
loop_
_entity_poly.entity_id
_entity_poly.type
_entity_poly.pdbx_seq_one_letter_code
_entity_poly.pdbx_strand_id
1 'polypeptide(L)'
;MGFDFQSIPIIDVSPLLDKCDRPMMVEDQGVLKVVRELDEACRVAGFFYVKGHGIPDSLVKEVKKVTRKFFDLPCEEKVKIKMSPKTGYRGYQRLGENITLGKPDMHEAIDCYRPMESGEYGSFGKTMEGKNLWPENPANFKSLMEEYISLQRELARKIMQGIALALGGPPETFEGERAGNSFWVMRIIGYPGLAGEMQYNDVGCEAHTDYGLLTLVNQDDGIHALQVKNRAGEWICAVSIPGTFVCNIGDMLKVWSNGLYEPTLHRVVNNSPKYRVSVVFFYEPNFDTAVEPLDFCKEKTSGVVRYQRVVYGEHLVTRPSNEKGEEIAKLKKGKQRIQKAFWADSASNSSETEAEKRSQTNVEFPFSLSICLAIVNMLDIRLQEGSLFDVKPFSFTIAMWSVDIEPFTFAVAMWSG
;
A
#
# COMPACT_ATOMS: atom_id res chain seq x y z
N MET A 1 -20.97 21.91 -12.96
CA MET A 1 -20.94 21.02 -11.78
C MET A 1 -21.05 19.61 -12.31
N GLY A 2 -19.96 18.83 -12.26
CA GLY A 2 -19.99 17.44 -12.71
C GLY A 2 -20.80 16.60 -11.72
N PHE A 3 -21.55 15.63 -12.23
CA PHE A 3 -22.25 14.66 -11.40
C PHE A 3 -21.25 13.95 -10.50
N ASP A 4 -21.45 14.06 -9.19
CA ASP A 4 -20.64 13.31 -8.23
C ASP A 4 -21.29 11.96 -7.98
N PHE A 5 -20.50 10.89 -7.95
CA PHE A 5 -21.07 9.57 -7.78
C PHE A 5 -21.51 9.35 -6.33
N GLN A 6 -22.72 8.80 -6.19
CA GLN A 6 -23.32 8.43 -4.90
C GLN A 6 -23.28 6.90 -4.67
N SER A 7 -22.94 6.15 -5.72
CA SER A 7 -22.80 4.70 -5.70
C SER A 7 -21.75 4.26 -6.72
N ILE A 8 -21.06 3.17 -6.43
CA ILE A 8 -20.10 2.56 -7.35
C ILE A 8 -20.89 1.72 -8.39
N PRO A 9 -20.70 1.95 -9.70
CA PRO A 9 -21.45 1.25 -10.74
C PRO A 9 -21.09 -0.24 -10.80
N ILE A 10 -22.02 -1.08 -11.27
CA ILE A 10 -21.80 -2.51 -11.49
C ILE A 10 -21.81 -2.76 -13.00
N ILE A 11 -20.75 -3.39 -13.50
CA ILE A 11 -20.55 -3.66 -14.92
C ILE A 11 -20.49 -5.17 -15.13
N ASP A 12 -21.35 -5.70 -16.01
CA ASP A 12 -21.31 -7.10 -16.42
C ASP A 12 -20.34 -7.26 -17.61
N VAL A 13 -19.15 -7.79 -17.35
CA VAL A 13 -18.10 -7.92 -18.37
C VAL A 13 -18.20 -9.20 -19.19
N SER A 14 -19.23 -10.03 -18.98
CA SER A 14 -19.38 -11.29 -19.72
C SER A 14 -19.33 -11.13 -21.25
N PRO A 15 -19.94 -10.10 -21.89
CA PRO A 15 -19.82 -9.92 -23.34
C PRO A 15 -18.38 -9.69 -23.80
N LEU A 16 -17.60 -8.96 -23.00
CA LEU A 16 -16.19 -8.71 -23.28
C LEU A 16 -15.38 -10.00 -23.17
N LEU A 17 -15.65 -10.83 -22.16
CA LEU A 17 -14.94 -12.10 -21.96
C LEU A 17 -15.23 -13.13 -23.06
N ASP A 18 -16.48 -13.23 -23.50
CA ASP A 18 -16.95 -14.21 -24.48
C ASP A 18 -16.45 -13.92 -25.90
N LYS A 19 -16.28 -12.63 -26.21
CA LYS A 19 -15.93 -12.11 -27.54
C LYS A 19 -14.48 -11.66 -27.65
N CYS A 20 -13.76 -11.59 -26.53
CA CYS A 20 -12.32 -11.35 -26.50
C CYS A 20 -11.59 -12.21 -27.54
N ASP A 21 -10.60 -11.62 -28.21
CA ASP A 21 -9.75 -12.26 -29.22
C ASP A 21 -10.50 -12.79 -30.46
N ARG A 22 -11.81 -12.49 -30.62
CA ARG A 22 -12.56 -12.84 -31.84
C ARG A 22 -12.44 -11.74 -32.89
N PRO A 23 -12.42 -12.12 -34.19
CA PRO A 23 -12.63 -11.15 -35.27
C PRO A 23 -13.94 -10.38 -35.04
N MET A 24 -13.94 -9.08 -35.30
CA MET A 24 -15.11 -8.19 -35.22
C MET A 24 -15.66 -7.95 -33.80
N MET A 25 -14.90 -8.20 -32.73
CA MET A 25 -15.37 -7.90 -31.36
C MET A 25 -15.79 -6.42 -31.17
N VAL A 26 -15.16 -5.52 -31.92
CA VAL A 26 -15.43 -4.08 -31.90
C VAL A 26 -16.78 -3.69 -32.51
N GLU A 27 -17.44 -4.60 -33.23
CA GLU A 27 -18.76 -4.39 -33.83
C GLU A 27 -19.89 -5.01 -32.98
N ASP A 28 -19.54 -5.85 -32.01
CA ASP A 28 -20.51 -6.53 -31.14
C ASP A 28 -21.20 -5.52 -30.20
N GLN A 29 -22.53 -5.50 -30.23
CA GLN A 29 -23.33 -4.56 -29.45
C GLN A 29 -23.19 -4.74 -27.93
N GLY A 30 -22.94 -5.97 -27.47
CA GLY A 30 -22.68 -6.28 -26.08
C GLY A 30 -21.34 -5.72 -25.64
N VAL A 31 -20.29 -5.92 -26.44
CA VAL A 31 -18.96 -5.34 -26.19
C VAL A 31 -19.03 -3.81 -26.18
N LEU A 32 -19.67 -3.19 -27.16
CA LEU A 32 -19.83 -1.73 -27.24
C LEU A 32 -20.60 -1.15 -26.04
N LYS A 33 -21.55 -1.91 -25.48
CA LYS A 33 -22.23 -1.52 -24.24
C LYS A 33 -21.26 -1.53 -23.06
N VAL A 34 -20.51 -2.62 -22.86
CA VAL A 34 -19.52 -2.74 -21.77
C VAL A 34 -18.45 -1.65 -21.88
N VAL A 35 -17.96 -1.37 -23.09
CA VAL A 35 -16.97 -0.31 -23.36
C VAL A 35 -17.47 1.07 -22.91
N ARG A 36 -18.75 1.40 -23.17
CA ARG A 36 -19.36 2.66 -22.72
C ARG A 36 -19.48 2.72 -21.19
N GLU A 37 -19.90 1.62 -20.56
CA GLU A 37 -20.02 1.53 -19.10
C GLU A 37 -18.63 1.66 -18.43
N LEU A 38 -17.59 1.07 -19.01
CA LEU A 38 -16.20 1.21 -18.56
C LEU A 38 -15.70 2.65 -18.70
N ASP A 39 -15.93 3.31 -19.85
CA ASP A 39 -15.55 4.72 -20.05
C ASP A 39 -16.19 5.62 -18.99
N GLU A 40 -17.50 5.48 -18.77
CA GLU A 40 -18.24 6.28 -17.80
C GLU A 40 -17.72 6.04 -16.38
N ALA A 41 -17.57 4.78 -15.96
CA ALA A 41 -17.06 4.44 -14.64
C ALA A 41 -15.63 4.98 -14.40
N CYS A 42 -14.73 4.87 -15.38
CA CYS A 42 -13.36 5.36 -15.28
C CYS A 42 -13.29 6.91 -15.24
N ARG A 43 -14.20 7.61 -15.91
CA ARG A 43 -14.26 9.10 -15.89
C ARG A 43 -14.87 9.66 -14.62
N VAL A 44 -15.90 9.01 -14.11
CA VAL A 44 -16.74 9.55 -13.03
C VAL A 44 -16.23 9.10 -11.67
N ALA A 45 -15.98 7.80 -11.51
CA ALA A 45 -15.71 7.20 -10.20
C ALA A 45 -14.30 6.63 -10.06
N GLY A 46 -13.64 6.23 -11.16
CA GLY A 46 -12.38 5.48 -11.10
C GLY A 46 -12.52 4.10 -10.41
N PHE A 47 -13.75 3.69 -10.12
CA PHE A 47 -14.15 2.50 -9.39
C PHE A 47 -15.42 1.90 -10.00
N PHE A 48 -15.51 0.57 -10.02
CA PHE A 48 -16.69 -0.17 -10.47
C PHE A 48 -16.68 -1.60 -9.91
N TYR A 49 -17.83 -2.23 -9.79
CA TYR A 49 -17.92 -3.67 -9.56
C TYR A 49 -17.88 -4.41 -10.89
N VAL A 50 -17.13 -5.51 -10.93
CA VAL A 50 -17.03 -6.40 -12.08
C VAL A 50 -17.89 -7.63 -11.80
N LYS A 51 -18.98 -7.78 -12.54
CA LYS A 51 -19.86 -8.95 -12.57
C LYS A 51 -19.60 -9.78 -13.83
N GLY A 52 -19.90 -11.08 -13.79
CA GLY A 52 -19.78 -11.93 -14.98
C GLY A 52 -18.31 -12.17 -15.35
N HIS A 53 -17.42 -12.15 -14.36
CA HIS A 53 -15.97 -12.22 -14.50
C HIS A 53 -15.40 -13.59 -14.91
N GLY A 54 -16.24 -14.63 -15.02
CA GLY A 54 -15.83 -15.97 -15.44
C GLY A 54 -15.04 -16.79 -14.42
N ILE A 55 -14.44 -16.18 -13.40
CA ILE A 55 -13.78 -16.91 -12.30
C ILE A 55 -14.82 -17.66 -11.44
N PRO A 56 -14.69 -18.97 -11.18
CA PRO A 56 -15.66 -19.72 -10.39
C PRO A 56 -15.82 -19.21 -8.95
N ASP A 57 -17.06 -19.00 -8.51
CA ASP A 57 -17.36 -18.58 -7.14
C ASP A 57 -16.78 -19.51 -6.06
N SER A 58 -16.69 -20.81 -6.36
CA SER A 58 -16.07 -21.80 -5.48
C SER A 58 -14.59 -21.50 -5.25
N LEU A 59 -13.85 -21.12 -6.30
CA LEU A 59 -12.45 -20.73 -6.22
C LEU A 59 -12.29 -19.44 -5.43
N VAL A 60 -13.09 -18.41 -5.74
CA VAL A 60 -13.07 -17.11 -5.03
C VAL A 60 -13.30 -17.28 -3.52
N LYS A 61 -14.25 -18.16 -3.14
CA LYS A 61 -14.55 -18.50 -1.74
C LYS A 61 -13.44 -19.32 -1.08
N GLU A 62 -12.88 -20.30 -1.79
CA GLU A 62 -11.80 -21.13 -1.24
C GLU A 62 -10.54 -20.30 -1.00
N VAL A 63 -10.21 -19.35 -1.89
CA VAL A 63 -9.12 -18.38 -1.71
C VAL A 63 -9.29 -17.62 -0.39
N LYS A 64 -10.47 -17.00 -0.14
CA LYS A 64 -10.74 -16.31 1.13
C LYS A 64 -10.62 -17.24 2.34
N LYS A 65 -11.11 -18.47 2.23
CA LYS A 65 -11.07 -19.47 3.31
C LYS A 65 -9.64 -19.90 3.64
N VAL A 66 -8.82 -20.15 2.63
CA VAL A 66 -7.41 -20.54 2.77
C VAL A 66 -6.57 -19.39 3.33
N THR A 67 -6.79 -18.17 2.85
CA THR A 67 -6.20 -16.95 3.41
C THR A 67 -6.50 -16.80 4.89
N ARG A 68 -7.77 -16.96 5.30
CA ARG A 68 -8.15 -16.86 6.71
C ARG A 68 -7.46 -17.92 7.56
N LYS A 69 -7.43 -19.17 7.10
CA LYS A 69 -6.71 -20.26 7.79
C LYS A 69 -5.24 -19.95 8.00
N PHE A 70 -4.58 -19.29 7.04
CA PHE A 70 -3.19 -18.86 7.21
C PHE A 70 -3.07 -17.79 8.30
N PHE A 71 -3.93 -16.76 8.30
CA PHE A 71 -3.85 -15.69 9.30
C PHE A 71 -4.20 -16.15 10.72
N ASP A 72 -5.02 -17.19 10.85
CA ASP A 72 -5.33 -17.88 12.11
C ASP A 72 -4.15 -18.70 12.67
N LEU A 73 -3.08 -18.92 11.90
CA LEU A 73 -1.91 -19.65 12.38
C LEU A 73 -1.13 -18.87 13.47
N PRO A 74 -0.41 -19.59 14.35
CA PRO A 74 0.55 -18.98 15.26
C PRO A 74 1.57 -18.11 14.52
N CYS A 75 2.06 -17.08 15.20
CA CYS A 75 2.97 -16.12 14.58
C CYS A 75 4.25 -16.78 14.05
N GLU A 76 4.71 -17.84 14.71
CA GLU A 76 5.90 -18.63 14.38
C GLU A 76 5.76 -19.30 13.01
N GLU A 77 4.56 -19.73 12.64
CA GLU A 77 4.28 -20.29 11.31
C GLU A 77 4.26 -19.20 10.25
N LYS A 78 3.61 -18.06 10.54
CA LYS A 78 3.48 -16.94 9.59
C LYS A 78 4.84 -16.34 9.21
N VAL A 79 5.76 -16.22 10.17
CA VAL A 79 7.10 -15.66 9.92
C VAL A 79 8.06 -16.58 9.17
N LYS A 80 7.73 -17.85 8.92
CA LYS A 80 8.55 -18.73 8.07
C LYS A 80 8.70 -18.16 6.65
N ILE A 81 7.72 -17.40 6.18
CA ILE A 81 7.75 -16.71 4.90
C ILE A 81 8.00 -15.20 5.05
N LYS A 82 8.71 -14.75 6.09
CA LYS A 82 8.92 -13.32 6.37
C LYS A 82 9.49 -12.56 5.16
N MET A 83 8.88 -11.43 4.85
CA MET A 83 9.33 -10.53 3.81
C MET A 83 10.66 -9.86 4.18
N SER A 84 11.57 -9.76 3.20
CA SER A 84 12.80 -8.97 3.34
C SER A 84 13.34 -8.51 1.97
N PRO A 85 14.35 -7.63 1.92
CA PRO A 85 15.03 -7.31 0.66
C PRO A 85 15.66 -8.54 -0.01
N LYS A 86 16.02 -9.58 0.77
CA LYS A 86 16.60 -10.82 0.22
C LYS A 86 15.57 -11.69 -0.49
N THR A 87 14.28 -11.48 -0.22
CA THR A 87 13.18 -12.24 -0.81
C THR A 87 12.56 -11.47 -1.98
N GLY A 88 13.22 -10.39 -2.44
CA GLY A 88 12.67 -9.47 -3.43
C GLY A 88 11.38 -8.82 -2.96
N TYR A 89 11.29 -8.52 -1.66
CA TYR A 89 10.11 -7.95 -1.00
C TYR A 89 8.83 -8.79 -1.15
N ARG A 90 8.97 -10.11 -1.28
CA ARG A 90 7.85 -11.08 -1.24
C ARG A 90 7.79 -11.77 0.12
N GLY A 91 6.59 -12.09 0.57
CA GLY A 91 6.35 -12.82 1.81
C GLY A 91 5.49 -12.07 2.82
N TYR A 92 5.48 -12.59 4.05
CA TYR A 92 4.65 -12.12 5.15
C TYR A 92 5.21 -10.88 5.85
N GLN A 93 4.33 -9.93 6.14
CA GLN A 93 4.53 -8.73 6.95
C GLN A 93 3.61 -8.75 8.17
N ARG A 94 4.14 -8.37 9.33
CA ARG A 94 3.37 -8.25 10.59
C ARG A 94 2.56 -6.94 10.62
N LEU A 95 1.61 -6.89 11.55
CA LEU A 95 0.88 -5.66 11.89
C LEU A 95 1.84 -4.49 12.15
N GLY A 96 1.58 -3.36 11.49
CA GLY A 96 2.37 -2.14 11.63
C GLY A 96 3.71 -2.13 10.90
N GLU A 97 4.10 -3.20 10.19
CA GLU A 97 5.31 -3.21 9.36
C GLU A 97 5.12 -2.46 8.04
N ASN A 98 3.90 -2.43 7.48
CA ASN A 98 3.59 -1.65 6.30
C ASN A 98 3.40 -0.17 6.68
N ILE A 99 4.04 0.74 5.94
CA ILE A 99 3.96 2.18 6.15
C ILE A 99 3.28 2.82 4.94
N THR A 100 2.14 3.47 5.15
CA THR A 100 1.46 4.26 4.13
C THR A 100 1.51 5.74 4.51
N LEU A 101 2.08 6.57 3.64
CA LEU A 101 2.26 8.02 3.85
C LEU A 101 2.90 8.35 5.21
N GLY A 102 3.88 7.53 5.62
CA GLY A 102 4.63 7.73 6.87
C GLY A 102 3.89 7.30 8.14
N LYS A 103 2.76 6.61 8.04
CA LYS A 103 2.02 6.03 9.16
C LYS A 103 1.99 4.50 9.08
N PRO A 104 2.17 3.79 10.20
CA PRO A 104 1.98 2.34 10.25
C PRO A 104 0.53 1.97 9.98
N ASP A 105 0.32 1.05 9.04
CA ASP A 105 -0.99 0.48 8.77
C ASP A 105 -1.30 -0.66 9.76
N MET A 106 -2.56 -0.73 10.19
CA MET A 106 -3.02 -1.75 11.13
C MET A 106 -3.49 -3.03 10.42
N HIS A 107 -2.65 -3.58 9.54
CA HIS A 107 -2.89 -4.85 8.87
C HIS A 107 -1.63 -5.73 8.81
N GLU A 108 -1.82 -7.04 8.73
CA GLU A 108 -0.79 -8.01 8.35
C GLU A 108 -1.04 -8.43 6.89
N ALA A 109 0.01 -8.84 6.17
CA ALA A 109 -0.11 -9.14 4.75
C ALA A 109 0.85 -10.23 4.26
N ILE A 110 0.51 -10.87 3.14
CA ILE A 110 1.46 -11.61 2.30
C ILE A 110 1.53 -10.90 0.95
N ASP A 111 2.73 -10.48 0.56
CA ASP A 111 3.00 -9.85 -0.73
C ASP A 111 3.60 -10.88 -1.71
N CYS A 112 2.97 -11.00 -2.87
CA CYS A 112 3.39 -11.88 -3.96
C CYS A 112 3.51 -11.05 -5.25
N TYR A 113 4.60 -11.20 -5.99
CA TYR A 113 4.81 -10.49 -7.26
C TYR A 113 5.07 -11.48 -8.38
N ARG A 114 5.00 -11.00 -9.63
CA ARG A 114 5.55 -11.72 -10.78
C ARG A 114 6.96 -12.22 -10.43
N PRO A 115 7.24 -13.53 -10.48
CA PRO A 115 8.61 -14.03 -10.34
C PRO A 115 9.51 -13.38 -11.38
N MET A 116 10.70 -12.97 -10.96
CA MET A 116 11.69 -12.34 -11.83
C MET A 116 12.98 -13.14 -11.74
N GLU A 117 13.44 -13.62 -12.88
CA GLU A 117 14.65 -14.44 -12.97
C GLU A 117 15.90 -13.57 -12.82
N SER A 118 17.01 -14.18 -12.38
CA SER A 118 18.22 -13.42 -12.13
C SER A 118 18.80 -12.84 -13.43
N GLY A 119 19.07 -11.53 -13.44
CA GLY A 119 19.56 -10.81 -14.61
C GLY A 119 18.49 -10.43 -15.64
N GLU A 120 17.20 -10.76 -15.45
CA GLU A 120 16.12 -10.46 -16.41
C GLU A 120 16.09 -8.97 -16.82
N TYR A 121 16.36 -8.08 -15.84
CA TYR A 121 16.48 -6.64 -16.05
C TYR A 121 17.84 -6.09 -15.59
N GLY A 122 18.89 -6.93 -15.58
CA GLY A 122 20.23 -6.53 -15.14
C GLY A 122 20.26 -5.89 -13.74
N SER A 123 21.08 -4.86 -13.55
CA SER A 123 21.16 -4.14 -12.26
C SER A 123 19.88 -3.37 -11.92
N PHE A 124 19.07 -3.01 -12.91
CA PHE A 124 17.85 -2.24 -12.74
C PHE A 124 16.76 -3.02 -11.97
N GLY A 125 16.59 -4.31 -12.28
CA GLY A 125 15.62 -5.17 -11.58
C GLY A 125 16.16 -5.92 -10.36
N LYS A 126 17.45 -5.79 -10.03
CA LYS A 126 18.13 -6.65 -9.05
C LYS A 126 17.44 -6.73 -7.68
N THR A 127 16.83 -5.65 -7.21
CA THR A 127 16.11 -5.61 -5.93
C THR A 127 14.77 -6.33 -5.95
N MET A 128 14.20 -6.54 -7.13
CA MET A 128 12.88 -7.16 -7.37
C MET A 128 12.99 -8.61 -7.86
N GLU A 129 14.19 -9.09 -8.17
CA GLU A 129 14.48 -10.50 -8.47
C GLU A 129 13.99 -11.42 -7.34
N GLY A 130 13.47 -12.60 -7.72
CA GLY A 130 13.07 -13.62 -6.76
C GLY A 130 11.77 -14.33 -7.10
N LYS A 131 11.46 -15.32 -6.25
CA LYS A 131 10.26 -16.16 -6.33
C LYS A 131 9.37 -15.93 -5.11
N ASN A 132 8.07 -16.18 -5.25
CA ASN A 132 7.12 -16.03 -4.15
C ASN A 132 7.39 -17.03 -3.03
N LEU A 133 7.21 -16.56 -1.79
CA LEU A 133 7.27 -17.39 -0.59
C LEU A 133 5.86 -17.86 -0.25
N TRP A 134 5.59 -19.14 -0.46
CA TRP A 134 4.28 -19.73 -0.23
C TRP A 134 4.20 -20.40 1.13
N PRO A 135 3.11 -20.20 1.89
CA PRO A 135 2.85 -20.97 3.10
C PRO A 135 2.77 -22.47 2.81
N GLU A 136 3.37 -23.30 3.68
CA GLU A 136 3.20 -24.76 3.66
C GLU A 136 1.85 -25.18 4.27
N ASN A 137 1.29 -24.34 5.15
CA ASN A 137 0.02 -24.56 5.80
C ASN A 137 -0.92 -23.37 5.52
N PRO A 138 -2.12 -23.60 4.96
CA PRO A 138 -2.64 -24.89 4.47
C PRO A 138 -1.91 -25.40 3.20
N ALA A 139 -1.83 -26.72 3.04
CA ALA A 139 -1.03 -27.37 2.00
C ALA A 139 -1.39 -27.01 0.55
N ASN A 140 -2.64 -26.62 0.29
CA ASN A 140 -3.10 -26.23 -1.05
C ASN A 140 -2.91 -24.73 -1.35
N PHE A 141 -2.29 -23.95 -0.46
CA PHE A 141 -2.19 -22.48 -0.61
C PHE A 141 -1.52 -22.08 -1.91
N LYS A 142 -0.34 -22.66 -2.21
CA LYS A 142 0.41 -22.34 -3.42
C LYS A 142 -0.38 -22.60 -4.70
N SER A 143 -0.85 -23.84 -4.89
CA SER A 143 -1.51 -24.23 -6.14
C SER A 143 -2.81 -23.45 -6.36
N LEU A 144 -3.57 -23.21 -5.29
CA LEU A 144 -4.79 -22.40 -5.34
C LEU A 144 -4.51 -20.95 -5.73
N MET A 145 -3.48 -20.33 -5.16
CA MET A 145 -3.12 -18.95 -5.47
C MET A 145 -2.55 -18.81 -6.88
N GLU A 146 -1.74 -19.77 -7.35
CA GLU A 146 -1.21 -19.77 -8.72
C GLU A 146 -2.33 -19.89 -9.77
N GLU A 147 -3.32 -20.76 -9.55
CA GLU A 147 -4.53 -20.86 -10.38
C GLU A 147 -5.31 -19.53 -10.37
N TYR A 148 -5.54 -18.98 -9.18
CA TYR A 148 -6.30 -17.74 -9.00
C TYR A 148 -5.61 -16.54 -9.65
N ILE A 149 -4.28 -16.40 -9.49
CA ILE A 149 -3.46 -15.38 -10.15
C ILE A 149 -3.57 -15.49 -11.67
N SER A 150 -3.49 -16.72 -12.22
CA SER A 150 -3.60 -16.92 -13.67
C SER A 150 -4.95 -16.42 -14.22
N LEU A 151 -6.05 -16.73 -13.52
CA LEU A 151 -7.39 -16.29 -13.94
C LEU A 151 -7.59 -14.78 -13.76
N GLN A 152 -7.07 -14.20 -12.68
CA GLN A 152 -7.09 -12.75 -12.44
C GLN A 152 -6.29 -11.97 -13.49
N ARG A 153 -5.14 -12.49 -13.92
CA ARG A 153 -4.34 -11.91 -15.02
C ARG A 153 -5.12 -11.85 -16.32
N GLU A 154 -5.78 -12.95 -16.71
CA GLU A 154 -6.59 -12.97 -17.92
C GLU A 154 -7.81 -12.06 -17.83
N LEU A 155 -8.51 -12.05 -16.68
CA LEU A 155 -9.62 -11.13 -16.44
C LEU A 155 -9.18 -9.67 -16.58
N ALA A 156 -8.10 -9.28 -15.91
CA ALA A 156 -7.56 -7.93 -15.96
C ALA A 156 -7.14 -7.53 -17.37
N ARG A 157 -6.41 -8.40 -18.09
CA ARG A 157 -6.04 -8.20 -19.50
C ARG A 157 -7.28 -7.88 -20.36
N LYS A 158 -8.35 -8.66 -20.22
CA LYS A 158 -9.59 -8.46 -20.98
C LYS A 158 -10.29 -7.15 -20.62
N ILE A 159 -10.36 -6.79 -19.34
CA ILE A 159 -10.88 -5.48 -18.92
C ILE A 159 -10.04 -4.34 -19.53
N MET A 160 -8.71 -4.48 -19.55
CA MET A 160 -7.82 -3.50 -20.16
C MET A 160 -8.04 -3.36 -21.67
N GLN A 161 -8.39 -4.43 -22.40
CA GLN A 161 -8.81 -4.33 -23.80
C GLN A 161 -10.10 -3.50 -23.95
N GLY A 162 -11.07 -3.68 -23.05
CA GLY A 162 -12.29 -2.85 -23.01
C GLY A 162 -11.98 -1.37 -22.73
N ILE A 163 -11.06 -1.10 -21.80
CA ILE A 163 -10.58 0.25 -21.48
C ILE A 163 -9.82 0.87 -22.67
N ALA A 164 -9.04 0.09 -23.41
CA ALA A 164 -8.36 0.57 -24.61
C ALA A 164 -9.36 1.05 -25.67
N LEU A 165 -10.40 0.25 -25.93
CA LEU A 165 -11.50 0.62 -26.82
C LEU A 165 -12.23 1.89 -26.34
N ALA A 166 -12.48 1.99 -25.03
CA ALA A 166 -13.12 3.16 -24.42
C ALA A 166 -12.31 4.44 -24.64
N LEU A 167 -10.98 4.34 -24.53
CA LEU A 167 -10.06 5.44 -24.84
C LEU A 167 -9.93 5.72 -26.34
N GLY A 168 -10.53 4.90 -27.21
CA GLY A 168 -10.52 5.06 -28.67
C GLY A 168 -9.30 4.45 -29.35
N GLY A 169 -8.53 3.63 -28.63
CA GLY A 169 -7.44 2.85 -29.19
C GLY A 169 -7.90 1.45 -29.62
N PRO A 170 -7.02 0.68 -30.30
CA PRO A 170 -7.26 -0.72 -30.58
C PRO A 170 -7.21 -1.57 -29.29
N PRO A 171 -7.89 -2.72 -29.21
CA PRO A 171 -7.98 -3.49 -27.96
C PRO A 171 -6.62 -3.98 -27.43
N GLU A 172 -5.68 -4.28 -28.32
CA GLU A 172 -4.31 -4.66 -28.04
C GLU A 172 -3.42 -3.50 -27.54
N THR A 173 -3.98 -2.29 -27.35
CA THR A 173 -3.23 -1.09 -26.93
C THR A 173 -2.32 -1.37 -25.75
N PHE A 174 -2.75 -2.13 -24.73
CA PHE A 174 -1.95 -2.36 -23.53
C PHE A 174 -1.17 -3.69 -23.56
N GLU A 175 -1.22 -4.44 -24.66
CA GLU A 175 -0.52 -5.73 -24.75
C GLU A 175 0.98 -5.57 -25.08
N GLY A 176 1.67 -6.68 -25.28
CA GLY A 176 3.09 -6.70 -25.66
C GLY A 176 4.01 -5.97 -24.66
N GLU A 177 4.77 -5.01 -25.17
CA GLU A 177 5.79 -4.25 -24.43
C GLU A 177 5.21 -3.29 -23.37
N ARG A 178 3.88 -3.07 -23.34
CA ARG A 178 3.24 -2.19 -22.36
C ARG A 178 2.78 -2.93 -21.10
N ALA A 179 1.94 -3.94 -21.23
CA ALA A 179 1.48 -4.76 -20.10
C ALA A 179 1.30 -6.26 -20.46
N GLY A 180 1.77 -6.71 -21.63
CA GLY A 180 1.68 -8.12 -22.04
C GLY A 180 2.46 -9.07 -21.13
N ASN A 181 3.53 -8.57 -20.50
CA ASN A 181 4.29 -9.24 -19.45
C ASN A 181 4.16 -8.47 -18.12
N SER A 182 2.92 -8.11 -17.77
CA SER A 182 2.55 -7.34 -16.57
C SER A 182 3.35 -7.76 -15.34
N PHE A 183 3.96 -6.78 -14.65
CA PHE A 183 4.57 -6.97 -13.34
C PHE A 183 3.50 -7.05 -12.25
N TRP A 184 2.60 -8.02 -12.39
CA TRP A 184 1.46 -8.19 -11.48
C TRP A 184 1.91 -8.31 -10.03
N VAL A 185 1.06 -7.79 -9.14
CA VAL A 185 1.22 -7.86 -7.69
C VAL A 185 -0.04 -8.47 -7.09
N MET A 186 0.09 -9.30 -6.07
CA MET A 186 -1.01 -9.77 -5.25
C MET A 186 -0.67 -9.51 -3.79
N ARG A 187 -1.58 -8.81 -3.10
CA ARG A 187 -1.50 -8.59 -1.66
C ARG A 187 -2.67 -9.31 -0.99
N ILE A 188 -2.33 -10.22 -0.09
CA ILE A 188 -3.28 -10.96 0.73
C ILE A 188 -3.25 -10.29 2.10
N ILE A 189 -4.33 -9.62 2.50
CA ILE A 189 -4.31 -8.69 3.63
C ILE A 189 -5.32 -9.12 4.69
N GLY A 190 -4.87 -9.12 5.94
CA GLY A 190 -5.67 -9.39 7.13
C GLY A 190 -5.75 -8.16 8.04
N TYR A 191 -6.98 -7.75 8.35
CA TYR A 191 -7.27 -6.62 9.22
C TYR A 191 -7.89 -7.15 10.52
N PRO A 192 -7.24 -6.95 11.68
CA PRO A 192 -7.85 -7.27 12.96
C PRO A 192 -9.21 -6.57 13.13
N GLY A 193 -10.12 -7.22 13.84
CA GLY A 193 -11.35 -6.59 14.29
C GLY A 193 -11.09 -5.67 15.48
N LEU A 194 -12.03 -4.77 15.76
CA LEU A 194 -12.01 -3.97 16.99
C LEU A 194 -12.20 -4.90 18.21
N ALA A 195 -11.17 -5.04 19.04
CA ALA A 195 -11.23 -5.79 20.29
C ALA A 195 -10.94 -4.86 21.49
N GLY A 196 -11.97 -4.49 22.25
CA GLY A 196 -11.85 -3.76 23.52
C GLY A 196 -11.34 -2.30 23.40
N GLU A 197 -10.85 -1.75 24.52
CA GLU A 197 -10.32 -0.37 24.67
C GLU A 197 -9.01 -0.08 23.90
N MET A 198 -8.64 -0.90 22.91
CA MET A 198 -7.49 -0.61 22.07
C MET A 198 -7.86 0.48 21.06
N GLN A 199 -7.38 1.70 21.32
CA GLN A 199 -7.28 2.79 20.36
C GLN A 199 -6.25 2.44 19.28
N TYR A 200 -6.54 1.43 18.46
CA TYR A 200 -5.85 1.34 17.18
C TYR A 200 -6.24 2.56 16.36
N ASN A 201 -5.31 3.16 15.61
CA ASN A 201 -5.68 4.14 14.58
C ASN A 201 -6.81 3.50 13.75
N ASP A 202 -7.97 4.17 13.67
CA ASP A 202 -9.20 3.63 13.06
C ASP A 202 -9.01 3.19 11.59
N VAL A 203 -7.89 3.58 10.98
CA VAL A 203 -7.58 3.38 9.58
C VAL A 203 -6.65 2.17 9.42
N GLY A 204 -7.21 1.06 8.92
CA GLY A 204 -6.47 -0.17 8.61
C GLY A 204 -5.57 -0.06 7.37
N CYS A 205 -5.91 0.84 6.44
CA CYS A 205 -5.03 1.28 5.36
C CYS A 205 -5.36 2.74 5.03
N GLU A 206 -4.35 3.61 5.11
CA GLU A 206 -4.49 5.06 4.92
C GLU A 206 -4.99 5.45 3.52
N ALA A 207 -5.51 6.67 3.39
CA ALA A 207 -6.06 7.16 2.12
C ALA A 207 -4.97 7.26 1.04
N HIS A 208 -5.13 6.53 -0.07
CA HIS A 208 -4.17 6.50 -1.17
C HIS A 208 -4.83 6.26 -2.53
N THR A 209 -4.06 6.43 -3.60
CA THR A 209 -4.35 5.92 -4.94
C THR A 209 -3.45 4.72 -5.23
N ASP A 210 -3.94 3.82 -6.06
CA ASP A 210 -3.12 2.72 -6.56
C ASP A 210 -2.20 3.24 -7.66
N TYR A 211 -0.97 2.73 -7.67
CA TYR A 211 0.04 3.21 -8.61
C TYR A 211 -0.19 2.69 -10.04
N GLY A 212 -0.71 1.47 -10.18
CA GLY A 212 -0.73 0.70 -11.42
C GLY A 212 -1.77 1.06 -12.46
N LEU A 213 -2.29 0.02 -13.12
CA LEU A 213 -3.33 0.16 -14.15
C LEU A 213 -4.70 -0.14 -13.59
N LEU A 214 -4.85 -1.33 -13.02
CA LEU A 214 -6.12 -1.91 -12.65
C LEU A 214 -5.95 -2.80 -11.42
N THR A 215 -6.83 -2.64 -10.45
CA THR A 215 -6.85 -3.43 -9.21
C THR A 215 -8.15 -4.22 -9.13
N LEU A 216 -8.07 -5.49 -8.74
CA LEU A 216 -9.21 -6.38 -8.52
C LEU A 216 -9.21 -6.85 -7.06
N VAL A 217 -10.25 -6.49 -6.33
CA VAL A 217 -10.37 -6.74 -4.89
C VAL A 217 -11.43 -7.81 -4.63
N ASN A 218 -10.97 -8.93 -4.06
CA ASN A 218 -11.81 -9.94 -3.44
C ASN A 218 -11.91 -9.65 -1.94
N GLN A 219 -13.07 -9.16 -1.50
CA GLN A 219 -13.29 -8.78 -0.11
C GLN A 219 -14.28 -9.70 0.62
N ASP A 220 -14.19 -9.70 1.94
CA ASP A 220 -15.10 -10.44 2.81
C ASP A 220 -16.54 -9.93 2.73
N ASP A 221 -17.47 -10.88 2.78
CA ASP A 221 -18.90 -10.60 2.73
C ASP A 221 -19.39 -10.08 4.07
N GLY A 222 -20.22 -9.04 4.04
CA GLY A 222 -20.82 -8.45 5.24
C GLY A 222 -19.87 -7.64 6.12
N ILE A 223 -18.65 -7.32 5.68
CA ILE A 223 -17.74 -6.37 6.36
C ILE A 223 -17.50 -5.14 5.47
N HIS A 224 -18.07 -4.01 5.88
CA HIS A 224 -18.03 -2.74 5.16
C HIS A 224 -16.81 -1.92 5.59
N ALA A 225 -15.65 -2.17 4.96
CA ALA A 225 -14.40 -1.50 5.35
C ALA A 225 -13.77 -0.64 4.24
N LEU A 226 -13.90 -1.03 2.97
CA LEU A 226 -13.37 -0.26 1.86
C LEU A 226 -14.24 0.99 1.63
N GLN A 227 -13.60 2.15 1.58
CA GLN A 227 -14.24 3.44 1.35
C GLN A 227 -13.54 4.17 0.21
N VAL A 228 -14.32 4.78 -0.68
CA VAL A 228 -13.88 5.50 -1.88
C VAL A 228 -14.31 6.95 -1.76
N LYS A 229 -13.41 7.90 -2.00
CA LYS A 229 -13.68 9.32 -1.84
C LYS A 229 -14.24 9.91 -3.13
N ASN A 230 -15.46 10.42 -3.10
CA ASN A 230 -16.08 11.08 -4.25
C ASN A 230 -15.53 12.52 -4.43
N ARG A 231 -15.98 13.22 -5.48
CA ARG A 231 -15.48 14.57 -5.82
C ARG A 231 -15.97 15.67 -4.87
N ALA A 232 -17.08 15.45 -4.16
CA ALA A 232 -17.54 16.29 -3.05
C ALA A 232 -16.72 16.06 -1.77
N GLY A 233 -15.85 15.05 -1.76
CA GLY A 233 -14.98 14.71 -0.64
C GLY A 233 -15.61 13.77 0.39
N GLU A 234 -16.77 13.20 0.07
CA GLU A 234 -17.49 12.23 0.88
C GLU A 234 -16.92 10.82 0.68
N TRP A 235 -16.93 10.02 1.74
CA TRP A 235 -16.46 8.63 1.71
C TRP A 235 -17.63 7.68 1.44
N ILE A 236 -17.68 7.12 0.24
CA ILE A 236 -18.67 6.14 -0.21
C ILE A 236 -18.18 4.74 0.11
N CYS A 237 -19.01 3.93 0.77
CA CYS A 237 -18.63 2.55 1.10
C CYS A 237 -18.75 1.63 -0.12
N ALA A 238 -17.67 0.91 -0.44
CA ALA A 238 -17.68 -0.17 -1.41
C ALA A 238 -18.13 -1.48 -0.75
N VAL A 239 -19.45 -1.62 -0.55
CA VAL A 239 -20.06 -2.81 0.05
C VAL A 239 -19.70 -4.10 -0.72
N SER A 240 -19.51 -5.23 -0.03
CA SER A 240 -19.32 -6.51 -0.75
C SER A 240 -20.61 -6.92 -1.45
N ILE A 241 -20.53 -7.21 -2.75
CA ILE A 241 -21.64 -7.71 -3.56
C ILE A 241 -21.27 -9.13 -4.03
N PRO A 242 -22.05 -10.17 -3.68
CA PRO A 242 -21.77 -11.54 -4.08
C PRO A 242 -21.64 -11.69 -5.60
N GLY A 243 -20.64 -12.47 -6.04
CA GLY A 243 -20.37 -12.71 -7.47
C GLY A 243 -19.75 -11.52 -8.20
N THR A 244 -19.11 -10.60 -7.46
CA THR A 244 -18.38 -9.47 -8.04
C THR A 244 -17.00 -9.28 -7.43
N PHE A 245 -16.10 -8.66 -8.19
CA PHE A 245 -14.91 -8.00 -7.65
C PHE A 245 -15.17 -6.50 -7.59
N VAL A 246 -14.63 -5.83 -6.58
CA VAL A 246 -14.43 -4.36 -6.67
C VAL A 246 -13.23 -4.14 -7.55
N CYS A 247 -13.34 -3.22 -8.50
CA CYS A 247 -12.28 -2.84 -9.42
C CYS A 247 -12.03 -1.34 -9.34
N ASN A 248 -10.77 -0.93 -9.44
CA ASN A 248 -10.38 0.46 -9.59
C ASN A 248 -9.19 0.61 -10.52
N ILE A 249 -9.02 1.83 -11.01
CA ILE A 249 -7.89 2.20 -11.86
C ILE A 249 -6.78 2.86 -11.04
N GLY A 250 -5.56 2.84 -11.57
CA GLY A 250 -4.38 3.42 -10.93
C GLY A 250 -3.73 4.57 -11.70
N ASP A 251 -2.66 5.12 -11.11
CA ASP A 251 -1.93 6.28 -11.59
C ASP A 251 -1.26 6.07 -12.96
N MET A 252 -0.79 4.87 -13.30
CA MET A 252 -0.23 4.60 -14.64
C MET A 252 -1.29 4.71 -15.74
N LEU A 253 -2.54 4.31 -15.47
CA LEU A 253 -3.63 4.51 -16.44
C LEU A 253 -4.00 5.98 -16.59
N LYS A 254 -3.88 6.79 -15.53
CA LYS A 254 -4.00 8.26 -15.61
C LYS A 254 -2.99 8.85 -16.58
N VAL A 255 -1.73 8.42 -16.50
CA VAL A 255 -0.66 8.89 -17.39
C VAL A 255 -0.96 8.50 -18.84
N TRP A 256 -1.25 7.22 -19.12
CA TRP A 256 -1.58 6.77 -20.47
C TRP A 256 -2.82 7.45 -21.06
N SER A 257 -3.85 7.65 -20.24
CA SER A 257 -5.08 8.35 -20.64
C SER A 257 -4.93 9.88 -20.72
N ASN A 258 -3.73 10.40 -20.42
CA ASN A 258 -3.46 11.83 -20.35
C ASN A 258 -4.44 12.59 -19.44
N GLY A 259 -4.87 11.95 -18.35
CA GLY A 259 -5.81 12.52 -17.38
C GLY A 259 -7.27 12.52 -17.83
N LEU A 260 -7.63 11.75 -18.86
CA LEU A 260 -9.04 11.48 -19.18
C LEU A 260 -9.69 10.61 -18.09
N TYR A 261 -8.92 9.72 -17.48
CA TYR A 261 -9.34 8.90 -16.34
C TYR A 261 -8.52 9.28 -15.10
N GLU A 262 -9.20 9.39 -13.96
CA GLU A 262 -8.60 9.77 -12.69
C GLU A 262 -8.78 8.65 -11.66
N PRO A 263 -7.69 8.13 -11.07
CA PRO A 263 -7.76 7.19 -9.97
C PRO A 263 -8.28 7.91 -8.72
N THR A 264 -9.05 7.18 -7.92
CA THR A 264 -9.82 7.75 -6.82
C THR A 264 -9.19 7.36 -5.50
N LEU A 265 -9.10 8.34 -4.59
CA LEU A 265 -8.61 8.09 -3.24
C LEU A 265 -9.51 7.06 -2.55
N HIS A 266 -8.90 6.04 -1.98
CA HIS A 266 -9.60 5.02 -1.22
C HIS A 266 -8.82 4.69 0.06
N ARG A 267 -9.54 4.14 1.04
CA ARG A 267 -8.98 3.73 2.34
C ARG A 267 -9.70 2.50 2.87
N VAL A 268 -9.11 1.85 3.87
CA VAL A 268 -9.74 0.73 4.57
C VAL A 268 -9.90 1.08 6.05
N VAL A 269 -11.14 1.02 6.55
CA VAL A 269 -11.51 1.28 7.95
C VAL A 269 -12.32 0.09 8.44
N ASN A 270 -11.72 -0.80 9.24
CA ASN A 270 -12.43 -1.98 9.74
C ASN A 270 -13.12 -1.71 11.08
N ASN A 271 -14.35 -1.18 11.02
CA ASN A 271 -15.16 -0.93 12.22
C ASN A 271 -15.88 -2.18 12.78
N SER A 272 -15.64 -3.35 12.18
CA SER A 272 -16.26 -4.60 12.61
C SER A 272 -15.48 -5.22 13.77
N PRO A 273 -16.14 -5.92 14.72
CA PRO A 273 -15.44 -6.76 15.69
C PRO A 273 -14.80 -8.01 15.03
N LYS A 274 -15.10 -8.27 13.75
CA LYS A 274 -14.59 -9.45 13.03
C LYS A 274 -13.27 -9.12 12.33
N TYR A 275 -12.39 -10.11 12.32
CA TYR A 275 -11.20 -10.11 11.47
C TYR A 275 -11.64 -10.14 9.99
N ARG A 276 -11.17 -9.16 9.21
CA ARG A 276 -11.49 -9.03 7.78
C ARG A 276 -10.30 -9.50 6.95
N VAL A 277 -10.56 -10.32 5.94
CA VAL A 277 -9.57 -10.62 4.89
C VAL A 277 -9.95 -9.97 3.57
N SER A 278 -8.94 -9.55 2.81
CA SER A 278 -9.08 -9.22 1.39
C SER A 278 -7.90 -9.71 0.59
N VAL A 279 -8.16 -10.17 -0.64
CA VAL A 279 -7.13 -10.55 -1.61
C VAL A 279 -7.21 -9.56 -2.75
N VAL A 280 -6.16 -8.76 -2.89
CA VAL A 280 -6.05 -7.68 -3.86
C VAL A 280 -5.07 -8.09 -4.94
N PHE A 281 -5.50 -8.07 -6.19
CA PHE A 281 -4.67 -8.33 -7.35
C PHE A 281 -4.49 -7.04 -8.15
N PHE A 282 -3.25 -6.67 -8.43
CA PHE A 282 -2.89 -5.49 -9.20
C PHE A 282 -2.33 -5.93 -10.54
N TYR A 283 -2.95 -5.43 -11.60
CA TYR A 283 -2.47 -5.54 -12.97
C TYR A 283 -1.69 -4.27 -13.31
N GLU A 284 -0.43 -4.48 -13.62
CA GLU A 284 0.60 -3.44 -13.71
C GLU A 284 1.18 -3.40 -15.13
N PRO A 285 1.86 -2.32 -15.55
CA PRO A 285 2.69 -2.35 -16.74
C PRO A 285 3.78 -3.42 -16.67
N ASN A 286 4.50 -3.67 -17.78
CA ASN A 286 5.74 -4.43 -17.68
C ASN A 286 6.75 -3.63 -16.84
N PHE A 287 7.71 -4.32 -16.24
CA PHE A 287 8.64 -3.72 -15.30
C PHE A 287 9.45 -2.55 -15.90
N ASP A 288 9.83 -2.67 -17.17
CA ASP A 288 10.63 -1.71 -17.92
C ASP A 288 9.80 -0.77 -18.81
N THR A 289 8.47 -0.88 -18.77
CA THR A 289 7.60 -0.04 -19.61
C THR A 289 7.75 1.42 -19.24
N ALA A 290 8.03 2.23 -20.26
CA ALA A 290 7.91 3.66 -20.18
C ALA A 290 6.46 4.11 -20.42
N VAL A 291 5.81 4.55 -19.36
CA VAL A 291 4.44 5.01 -19.36
C VAL A 291 4.41 6.49 -19.75
N GLU A 292 3.79 6.81 -20.88
CA GLU A 292 3.65 8.17 -21.40
C GLU A 292 2.32 8.36 -22.14
N PRO A 293 1.74 9.58 -22.18
CA PRO A 293 0.43 9.81 -22.79
C PRO A 293 0.28 9.24 -24.21
N LEU A 294 -0.73 8.38 -24.40
CA LEU A 294 -1.04 7.76 -25.68
C LEU A 294 -1.45 8.80 -26.73
N ASP A 295 -1.10 8.57 -28.00
CA ASP A 295 -1.34 9.53 -29.08
C ASP A 295 -2.82 9.92 -29.23
N PHE A 296 -3.71 8.95 -29.31
CA PHE A 296 -5.16 9.19 -29.38
C PHE A 296 -5.74 9.85 -28.11
N CYS A 297 -5.10 9.68 -26.95
CA CYS A 297 -5.48 10.38 -25.72
C CYS A 297 -5.03 11.85 -25.76
N LYS A 298 -3.82 12.12 -26.28
CA LYS A 298 -3.32 13.49 -26.49
C LYS A 298 -4.26 14.27 -27.40
N GLU A 299 -4.67 13.68 -28.52
CA GLU A 299 -5.64 14.26 -29.46
C GLU A 299 -6.96 14.65 -28.78
N LYS A 300 -7.53 13.75 -27.96
CA LYS A 300 -8.75 14.00 -27.16
C LYS A 300 -8.59 15.10 -26.10
N THR A 301 -7.35 15.44 -25.75
CA THR A 301 -7.01 16.52 -24.80
C THR A 301 -6.41 17.76 -25.48
N SER A 302 -6.81 18.01 -26.73
CA SER A 302 -6.37 19.17 -27.53
C SER A 302 -4.87 19.19 -27.86
N GLY A 303 -4.23 18.02 -27.89
CA GLY A 303 -2.80 17.86 -28.19
C GLY A 303 -1.85 18.22 -27.04
N VAL A 304 -2.37 18.59 -25.86
CA VAL A 304 -1.54 19.00 -24.72
C VAL A 304 -1.03 17.78 -23.96
N VAL A 305 0.30 17.63 -23.84
CA VAL A 305 0.91 16.61 -22.99
C VAL A 305 0.82 17.07 -21.53
N ARG A 306 0.04 16.36 -20.70
CA ARG A 306 -0.21 16.74 -19.29
C ARG A 306 0.67 16.00 -18.29
N TYR A 307 1.26 14.87 -18.69
CA TYR A 307 2.06 14.02 -17.83
C TYR A 307 3.41 13.70 -18.46
N GLN A 308 4.44 13.64 -17.63
CA GLN A 308 5.78 13.24 -18.07
C GLN A 308 5.88 11.71 -18.16
N ARG A 309 6.82 11.26 -18.99
CA ARG A 309 7.20 9.85 -19.11
C ARG A 309 7.74 9.33 -17.78
N VAL A 310 7.24 8.18 -17.35
CA VAL A 310 7.70 7.48 -16.14
C VAL A 310 8.01 6.02 -16.48
N VAL A 311 9.18 5.51 -16.08
CA VAL A 311 9.48 4.08 -16.20
C VAL A 311 8.93 3.38 -14.96
N TYR A 312 8.08 2.38 -15.17
CA TYR A 312 7.32 1.75 -14.09
C TYR A 312 8.23 1.17 -12.98
N GLY A 313 9.23 0.38 -13.35
CA GLY A 313 10.16 -0.26 -12.42
C GLY A 313 11.06 0.72 -11.66
N GLU A 314 11.39 1.89 -12.23
CA GLU A 314 12.18 2.91 -11.54
C GLU A 314 11.42 3.43 -10.32
N HIS A 315 10.10 3.63 -10.46
CA HIS A 315 9.25 4.03 -9.34
C HIS A 315 9.17 2.94 -8.27
N LEU A 316 9.04 1.67 -8.67
CA LEU A 316 9.00 0.55 -7.72
C LEU A 316 10.30 0.36 -6.95
N VAL A 317 11.45 0.58 -7.58
CA VAL A 317 12.77 0.41 -6.92
C VAL A 317 13.10 1.61 -6.02
N THR A 318 12.64 2.82 -6.38
CA THR A 318 12.89 4.04 -5.60
C THR A 318 11.97 4.19 -4.39
N ARG A 319 10.72 3.69 -4.44
CA ARG A 319 9.76 3.82 -3.34
C ARG A 319 10.21 3.16 -2.01
N PRO A 320 10.74 1.91 -1.97
CA PRO A 320 11.29 1.32 -0.75
C PRO A 320 12.48 2.10 -0.19
N SER A 321 13.21 2.82 -1.03
CA SER A 321 14.35 3.64 -0.63
C SER A 321 13.94 5.00 -0.06
N ASN A 322 12.83 5.57 -0.54
CA ASN A 322 12.31 6.86 -0.09
C ASN A 322 11.57 6.77 1.25
N GLU A 323 10.79 5.71 1.49
CA GLU A 323 10.13 5.50 2.79
C GLU A 323 11.17 5.31 3.91
N LYS A 324 12.24 4.55 3.64
CA LYS A 324 13.41 4.44 4.53
C LYS A 324 14.20 5.76 4.64
N GLY A 325 14.34 6.48 3.52
CA GLY A 325 15.05 7.76 3.48
C GLY A 325 14.37 8.84 4.33
N GLU A 326 13.05 8.91 4.28
CA GLU A 326 12.23 9.81 5.11
C GLU A 326 12.28 9.44 6.59
N GLU A 327 12.26 8.15 6.91
CA GLU A 327 12.36 7.68 8.29
C GLU A 327 13.76 7.95 8.89
N ILE A 328 14.82 7.69 8.13
CA ILE A 328 16.19 8.07 8.50
C ILE A 328 16.32 9.59 8.62
N ALA A 329 15.68 10.37 7.74
CA ALA A 329 15.68 11.82 7.82
C ALA A 329 14.93 12.33 9.08
N LYS A 330 13.81 11.70 9.45
CA LYS A 330 13.07 11.99 10.69
C LYS A 330 13.91 11.65 11.93
N LEU A 331 14.57 10.49 11.96
CA LEU A 331 15.48 10.10 13.04
C LEU A 331 16.68 11.05 13.17
N LYS A 332 17.29 11.45 12.05
CA LYS A 332 18.39 12.44 12.03
C LYS A 332 17.93 13.82 12.54
N LYS A 333 16.75 14.29 12.14
CA LYS A 333 16.16 15.54 12.64
C LYS A 333 15.84 15.47 14.13
N GLY A 334 15.31 14.34 14.61
CA GLY A 334 15.06 14.08 16.03
C GLY A 334 16.34 14.12 16.86
N LYS A 335 17.39 13.43 16.41
CA LYS A 335 18.73 13.46 17.02
C LYS A 335 19.29 14.88 17.10
N GLN A 336 19.22 15.66 16.01
CA GLN A 336 19.70 17.04 15.99
C GLN A 336 18.92 17.96 16.94
N ARG A 337 17.60 17.77 17.09
CA ARG A 337 16.80 18.54 18.06
C ARG A 337 17.20 18.25 19.49
N ILE A 338 17.38 16.97 19.85
CA ILE A 338 17.80 16.56 21.20
C ILE A 338 19.21 17.07 21.50
N GLN A 339 20.14 16.97 20.53
CA GLN A 339 21.49 17.53 20.68
C GLN A 339 21.47 19.06 20.84
N LYS A 340 20.66 19.79 20.07
CA LYS A 340 20.53 21.24 20.23
C LYS A 340 19.95 21.62 21.60
N ALA A 341 18.94 20.89 22.09
CA ALA A 341 18.39 21.10 23.42
C ALA A 341 19.44 20.83 24.51
N PHE A 342 20.22 19.74 24.38
CA PHE A 342 21.32 19.42 25.28
C PHE A 342 22.38 20.53 25.35
N TRP A 343 22.81 21.08 24.21
CA TRP A 343 23.82 22.14 24.18
C TRP A 343 23.28 23.50 24.63
N ALA A 344 22.01 23.79 24.42
CA ALA A 344 21.37 25.00 24.93
C ALA A 344 21.29 24.98 26.47
N ASP A 345 20.91 23.83 27.05
CA ASP A 345 20.80 23.63 28.50
C ASP A 345 22.18 23.61 29.20
N SER A 346 23.19 23.09 28.50
CA SER A 346 24.59 23.12 28.95
C SER A 346 25.18 24.54 28.95
N ALA A 347 24.74 25.40 28.02
CA ALA A 347 25.19 26.78 27.91
C ALA A 347 24.48 27.72 28.89
N SER A 348 23.24 27.41 29.30
CA SER A 348 22.52 28.15 30.34
C SER A 348 23.03 27.84 31.76
N ASN A 349 23.67 26.69 31.97
CA ASN A 349 24.26 26.30 33.27
C ASN A 349 25.75 26.69 33.42
N SER A 350 26.35 27.41 32.46
CA SER A 350 27.75 27.85 32.55
C SER A 350 27.86 29.33 32.90
N SER A 351 27.31 29.74 34.06
CA SER A 351 27.57 31.06 34.67
C SER A 351 28.16 30.96 36.08
N GLU A 352 28.94 29.91 36.36
CA GLU A 352 29.74 29.82 37.60
C GLU A 352 31.23 29.99 37.28
N THR A 353 31.85 30.95 37.97
CA THR A 353 33.26 31.33 37.80
C THR A 353 34.22 30.21 38.23
N GLU A 354 35.40 30.14 37.60
CA GLU A 354 36.47 29.15 37.85
C GLU A 354 36.92 29.00 39.32
N ALA A 355 36.50 29.90 40.22
CA ALA A 355 36.80 29.84 41.66
C ALA A 355 35.98 28.77 42.43
N GLU A 356 34.80 28.35 41.94
CA GLU A 356 33.95 27.37 42.65
C GLU A 356 34.23 25.91 42.29
N LYS A 357 34.95 25.65 41.19
CA LYS A 357 35.27 24.28 40.72
C LYS A 357 36.32 23.53 41.55
N ARG A 358 36.93 24.14 42.58
CA ARG A 358 38.05 23.55 43.32
C ARG A 358 37.71 22.88 44.66
N SER A 359 36.44 22.74 45.04
CA SER A 359 36.09 22.11 46.33
C SER A 359 35.03 20.99 46.31
N GLN A 360 34.53 20.56 45.15
CA GLN A 360 33.56 19.46 45.08
C GLN A 360 34.13 18.25 44.34
N THR A 361 34.70 17.31 45.09
CA THR A 361 34.90 15.92 44.66
C THR A 361 33.56 15.20 44.79
N ASN A 362 32.73 15.32 43.76
CA ASN A 362 31.64 14.42 43.34
C ASN A 362 30.72 15.23 42.41
N VAL A 363 31.06 15.31 41.13
CA VAL A 363 30.14 15.85 40.13
C VAL A 363 29.11 14.75 39.84
N GLU A 364 28.03 14.73 40.59
CA GLU A 364 26.80 14.06 40.14
C GLU A 364 26.28 14.84 38.93
N PHE A 365 26.29 14.20 37.76
CA PHE A 365 25.63 14.77 36.59
C PHE A 365 24.13 14.93 36.89
N PRO A 366 23.50 16.07 36.53
CA PRO A 366 22.06 16.22 36.66
C PRO A 366 21.36 15.05 35.99
N PHE A 367 20.39 14.44 36.67
CA PHE A 367 19.67 13.25 36.21
C PHE A 367 19.04 13.43 34.81
N SER A 368 18.79 14.67 34.39
CA SER A 368 18.33 15.05 33.04
C SER A 368 19.40 14.86 31.94
N LEU A 369 20.67 15.14 32.21
CA LEU A 369 21.76 14.99 31.22
C LEU A 369 22.05 13.52 30.91
N SER A 370 21.99 12.65 31.91
CA SER A 370 22.19 11.20 31.75
C SER A 370 21.09 10.55 30.88
N ILE A 371 19.84 11.03 31.01
CA ILE A 371 18.72 10.57 30.18
C ILE A 371 18.87 11.03 28.73
N CYS A 372 19.23 12.30 28.50
CA CYS A 372 19.48 12.82 27.16
C CYS A 372 20.63 12.10 26.45
N LEU A 373 21.72 11.81 27.17
CA LEU A 373 22.87 11.07 26.64
C LEU A 373 22.50 9.61 26.31
N ALA A 374 21.67 8.97 27.15
CA ALA A 374 21.14 7.63 26.90
C ALA A 374 20.24 7.59 25.65
N ILE A 375 19.39 8.60 25.44
CA ILE A 375 18.53 8.71 24.25
C ILE A 375 19.36 8.93 22.98
N VAL A 376 20.38 9.80 23.03
CA VAL A 376 21.28 10.04 21.89
C VAL A 376 22.06 8.78 21.54
N ASN A 377 22.62 8.07 22.53
CA ASN A 377 23.32 6.81 22.32
C ASN A 377 22.40 5.72 21.77
N MET A 378 21.14 5.64 22.25
CA MET A 378 20.16 4.68 21.73
C MET A 378 19.78 4.99 20.28
N LEU A 379 19.63 6.27 19.92
CA LEU A 379 19.41 6.69 18.52
C LEU A 379 20.62 6.40 17.64
N ASP A 380 21.84 6.50 18.17
CA ASP A 380 23.07 6.18 17.44
C ASP A 380 23.26 4.69 17.20
N ILE A 381 22.97 3.85 18.19
CA ILE A 381 22.97 2.39 18.02
C ILE A 381 21.93 1.99 16.96
N ARG A 382 20.73 2.59 16.99
CA ARG A 382 19.69 2.34 15.96
C ARG A 382 20.10 2.78 14.55
N LEU A 383 20.85 3.89 14.43
CA LEU A 383 21.37 4.36 13.13
C LEU A 383 22.52 3.48 12.61
N GLN A 384 23.27 2.80 13.49
CA GLN A 384 24.39 1.93 13.13
C GLN A 384 23.98 0.48 12.82
N GLU A 385 22.97 -0.07 13.51
CA GLU A 385 22.63 -1.50 13.40
C GLU A 385 21.74 -1.86 12.19
N GLY A 386 21.09 -0.89 11.52
CA GLY A 386 20.20 -1.15 10.37
C GLY A 386 19.04 -2.13 10.69
N SER A 387 18.80 -2.38 11.97
CA SER A 387 17.90 -3.37 12.54
C SER A 387 16.92 -2.63 13.44
N LEU A 388 15.65 -2.62 13.06
CA LEU A 388 14.55 -2.08 13.87
C LEU A 388 13.60 -3.24 14.18
N PHE A 389 13.93 -4.09 15.16
CA PHE A 389 12.93 -4.93 15.83
C PHE A 389 13.23 -5.09 17.32
N ASP A 390 12.14 -5.02 18.09
CA ASP A 390 11.97 -5.30 19.52
C ASP A 390 12.61 -4.38 20.57
N VAL A 391 11.94 -3.24 20.87
CA VAL A 391 11.63 -2.87 22.28
C VAL A 391 10.31 -2.08 22.29
N LYS A 392 9.32 -2.53 23.09
CA LYS A 392 8.07 -1.79 23.42
C LYS A 392 8.38 -0.37 23.92
N PRO A 393 7.44 0.59 23.87
CA PRO A 393 7.63 1.89 24.51
C PRO A 393 7.95 1.69 26.00
N PHE A 394 9.16 2.08 26.41
CA PHE A 394 9.50 2.22 27.82
C PHE A 394 8.95 3.56 28.29
N SER A 395 7.89 3.53 29.10
CA SER A 395 7.52 4.66 29.97
C SER A 395 8.29 4.50 31.29
N PHE A 396 9.25 5.36 31.58
CA PHE A 396 9.76 5.50 32.94
C PHE A 396 8.82 6.45 33.70
N THR A 397 8.09 5.93 34.69
CA THR A 397 7.49 6.75 35.75
C THR A 397 8.42 6.64 36.95
N ILE A 398 9.14 7.70 37.26
CA ILE A 398 9.91 7.78 38.50
C ILE A 398 8.96 8.35 39.56
N ALA A 399 8.47 7.49 40.46
CA ALA A 399 7.74 7.93 41.64
C ALA A 399 8.76 8.50 42.64
N MET A 400 8.87 9.82 42.71
CA MET A 400 9.56 10.48 43.82
C MET A 400 8.60 10.54 45.01
N TRP A 401 8.89 9.78 46.06
CA TRP A 401 8.31 10.03 47.38
C TRP A 401 9.23 10.98 48.14
N SER A 402 8.61 12.00 48.72
CA SER A 402 9.16 13.08 49.54
C SER A 402 9.70 14.30 48.79
N VAL A 403 9.17 15.45 49.23
CA VAL A 403 9.38 16.86 48.84
C VAL A 403 8.44 17.38 47.74
N ASP A 404 7.55 18.27 48.16
CA ASP A 404 6.47 18.92 47.40
C ASP A 404 6.97 19.66 46.14
N ILE A 405 6.96 18.97 45.00
CA ILE A 405 7.05 19.57 43.67
C ILE A 405 6.00 18.88 42.79
N GLU A 406 5.17 19.65 42.09
CA GLU A 406 4.13 19.13 41.18
C GLU A 406 4.72 18.18 40.11
N PRO A 407 3.98 17.13 39.70
CA PRO A 407 4.46 16.14 38.74
C PRO A 407 4.65 16.75 37.34
N PHE A 408 5.91 16.88 36.91
CA PHE A 408 6.25 17.21 35.53
C PHE A 408 6.03 16.00 34.61
N THR A 409 5.02 16.08 33.74
CA THR A 409 4.77 15.10 32.68
C THR A 409 5.52 15.53 31.41
N PHE A 410 6.52 14.77 30.97
CA PHE A 410 7.10 14.95 29.63
C PHE A 410 6.18 14.30 28.58
N ALA A 411 5.23 15.09 28.06
CA ALA A 411 4.50 14.72 26.84
C ALA A 411 5.28 15.27 25.64
N VAL A 412 5.93 14.39 24.87
CA VAL A 412 6.41 14.77 23.52
C VAL A 412 5.20 14.82 22.59
N ALA A 413 4.52 15.96 22.58
CA ALA A 413 3.49 16.27 21.59
C ALA A 413 4.18 16.55 20.25
N MET A 414 4.14 15.59 19.33
CA MET A 414 4.47 15.83 17.91
C MET A 414 3.25 16.52 17.26
N TRP A 415 3.21 17.85 17.34
CA TRP A 415 2.26 18.68 16.58
C TRP A 415 2.64 18.71 15.10
N SER A 416 1.62 18.56 14.26
CA SER A 416 1.63 18.63 12.80
C SER A 416 2.08 19.99 12.27
N GLY A 417 2.99 19.97 11.30
CA GLY A 417 3.37 21.08 10.45
C GLY A 417 3.89 20.56 9.12
#